data_AF-A0AAN8LTH3-F1
#
_entry.id   AF-A0AAN8LTH3-F1
#
_cell.length_a   1.000
_cell.length_b   1.000
_cell.length_c   1.000
_cell.angle_alpha   90.00
_cell.angle_beta   90.00
_cell.angle_gamma   90.00
#
_symmetry.space_group_name_H-M   'P 1'
#
loop_
_entity.id
_entity.type
_entity.pdbx_description
1 polymer ?
#
loop_
_entity_poly.entity_id
_entity_poly.type
_entity_poly.pdbx_seq_one_letter_code
_entity_poly.pdbx_strand_id
1 'polypeptide(L)'
;MPMRFELSNKEFVSLSRMSVKQASVHAKWIIGRVIGTKMQKTAKVRVTRLVLDPYLLKYYNKRKTYFAHDALQQCTVGDIVLLKALAERRSRHVKHELAEIVHKVGNVVDPLTGKRVAGSEFLEPLTDPPHSLEQEGTTLTEKLKELNISAAASSGATLVKSSTTAP
;
A
#
# COMPACT_ATOMS: atom_id res chain seq x y z
N MET A 1 49.68 11.38 -28.90
CA MET A 1 48.39 11.52 -29.62
C MET A 1 47.37 10.59 -28.95
N PRO A 2 46.25 11.09 -28.42
CA PRO A 2 45.26 10.23 -27.79
C PRO A 2 44.38 9.57 -28.86
N MET A 3 44.40 8.24 -28.93
CA MET A 3 43.46 7.48 -29.76
C MET A 3 42.06 7.59 -29.16
N ARG A 4 41.19 8.30 -29.89
CA ARG A 4 39.76 8.39 -29.65
C ARG A 4 39.12 7.06 -30.05
N PHE A 5 38.84 6.20 -29.08
CA PHE A 5 37.99 5.03 -29.29
C PHE A 5 36.54 5.50 -29.45
N GLU A 6 36.12 5.71 -30.70
CA GLU A 6 34.70 5.82 -31.04
C GLU A 6 34.08 4.42 -30.95
N LEU A 7 33.52 4.11 -29.78
CA LEU A 7 32.57 3.01 -29.67
C LEU A 7 31.37 3.35 -30.54
N SER A 8 31.19 2.57 -31.61
CA SER A 8 30.09 2.73 -32.54
C SER A 8 28.74 2.53 -31.81
N ASN A 9 27.79 3.44 -32.06
CA ASN A 9 26.40 3.33 -31.59
C ASN A 9 25.68 2.03 -32.03
N LYS A 10 26.32 1.18 -32.85
CA LYS A 10 25.80 -0.12 -33.29
C LYS A 10 25.91 -1.21 -32.21
N GLU A 11 26.88 -1.12 -31.29
CA GLU A 11 26.97 -2.09 -30.18
C GLU A 11 25.95 -1.81 -29.07
N PHE A 12 25.54 -0.55 -28.91
CA PHE A 12 24.52 -0.19 -27.90
C PHE A 12 23.10 -0.62 -28.31
N VAL A 13 22.82 -0.71 -29.62
CA VAL A 13 21.51 -1.13 -30.13
C VAL A 13 21.34 -2.66 -30.14
N SER A 14 22.41 -3.43 -29.90
CA SER A 14 22.39 -4.90 -30.02
C SER A 14 21.90 -5.65 -28.76
N LEU A 15 21.72 -4.99 -27.61
CA LEU A 15 21.42 -5.64 -26.33
C LEU A 15 19.99 -5.49 -25.79
N SER A 16 19.05 -4.84 -26.51
CA SER A 16 17.67 -4.66 -25.99
C SER A 16 16.54 -5.24 -26.84
N ARG A 17 16.85 -6.17 -27.74
CA ARG A 17 15.84 -7.09 -28.28
C ARG A 17 16.04 -8.50 -27.73
N MET A 18 16.00 -8.62 -26.40
CA MET A 18 15.64 -9.90 -25.79
C MET A 18 14.25 -10.27 -26.32
N SER A 19 14.21 -11.32 -27.15
CA SER A 19 12.98 -11.90 -27.69
C SER A 19 12.05 -12.27 -26.54
N VAL A 20 11.09 -11.40 -26.23
CA VAL A 20 10.10 -11.66 -25.19
C VAL A 20 9.25 -12.81 -25.69
N LYS A 21 9.43 -14.00 -25.11
CA LYS A 21 8.57 -15.16 -25.36
C LYS A 21 7.13 -14.74 -25.13
N GLN A 22 6.37 -14.55 -26.21
CA GLN A 22 4.99 -14.07 -26.11
C GLN A 22 4.06 -15.23 -25.78
N ALA A 23 3.13 -15.00 -24.85
CA ALA A 23 2.07 -15.95 -24.56
C ALA A 23 1.16 -16.11 -25.80
N SER A 24 0.86 -17.35 -26.19
CA SER A 24 -0.08 -17.67 -27.27
C SER A 24 -1.56 -17.48 -26.90
N VAL A 25 -1.84 -17.01 -25.67
CA VAL A 25 -3.18 -16.85 -25.13
C VAL A 25 -3.72 -15.46 -25.45
N HIS A 26 -4.94 -15.40 -26.00
CA HIS A 26 -5.60 -14.12 -26.33
C HIS A 26 -5.78 -13.19 -25.11
N ALA A 27 -6.01 -13.77 -23.93
CA ALA A 27 -6.14 -13.03 -22.68
C ALA A 27 -4.76 -12.75 -22.07
N LYS A 28 -4.08 -11.68 -22.51
CA LYS A 28 -2.75 -11.28 -21.98
C LYS A 28 -2.82 -10.73 -20.56
N TRP A 29 -3.76 -9.81 -20.32
CA TRP A 29 -4.02 -9.20 -19.02
C TRP A 29 -5.52 -9.30 -18.74
N ILE A 30 -5.88 -9.78 -17.56
CA ILE A 30 -7.27 -9.92 -17.13
C ILE A 30 -7.38 -9.61 -15.65
N ILE A 31 -8.41 -8.86 -15.28
CA ILE A 31 -8.79 -8.62 -13.90
C ILE A 31 -9.95 -9.54 -13.55
N GLY A 32 -9.92 -10.12 -12.36
CA GLY A 32 -11.00 -10.97 -11.90
C GLY A 32 -11.04 -11.09 -10.39
N ARG A 33 -12.10 -11.72 -9.92
CA ARG A 33 -12.33 -11.98 -8.49
C ARG A 33 -11.96 -13.41 -8.14
N VAL A 34 -11.22 -13.61 -7.06
CA VAL A 34 -10.87 -14.95 -6.57
C VAL A 34 -12.11 -15.64 -6.01
N ILE A 35 -12.45 -16.80 -6.55
CA ILE A 35 -13.56 -17.64 -6.07
C ILE A 35 -13.07 -18.67 -5.04
N GLY A 36 -11.85 -19.19 -5.22
CA GLY A 36 -11.36 -20.28 -4.39
C GLY A 36 -9.87 -20.50 -4.49
N THR A 37 -9.29 -20.91 -3.36
CA THR A 37 -7.85 -21.11 -3.14
C THR A 37 -7.55 -22.50 -2.60
N LYS A 38 -8.48 -23.45 -2.77
CA LYS A 38 -8.34 -24.84 -2.27
C LYS A 38 -7.17 -25.62 -2.92
N MET A 39 -6.64 -25.15 -4.04
CA MET A 39 -5.57 -25.82 -4.79
C MET A 39 -4.21 -25.28 -4.36
N GLN A 40 -3.21 -26.17 -4.30
CA GLN A 40 -1.83 -25.76 -3.97
C GLN A 40 -1.27 -24.82 -5.04
N LYS A 41 -0.75 -23.68 -4.59
CA LYS A 41 -0.08 -22.66 -5.43
C LYS A 41 -0.90 -22.22 -6.66
N THR A 42 -2.23 -22.31 -6.57
CA THR A 42 -3.13 -22.03 -7.70
C THR A 42 -4.43 -21.40 -7.20
N ALA A 43 -4.76 -20.23 -7.73
CA ALA A 43 -6.02 -19.54 -7.45
C ALA A 43 -7.04 -19.75 -8.59
N LYS A 44 -8.29 -19.99 -8.22
CA LYS A 44 -9.43 -20.04 -9.14
C LYS A 44 -10.09 -18.67 -9.21
N VAL A 45 -10.01 -18.02 -10.36
CA VAL A 45 -10.43 -16.63 -10.56
C VAL A 45 -11.63 -16.55 -11.51
N ARG A 46 -12.64 -15.76 -11.16
CA ARG A 46 -13.78 -15.39 -12.02
C ARG A 46 -13.45 -14.11 -12.76
N VAL A 47 -13.45 -14.15 -14.08
CA VAL A 47 -13.37 -12.96 -14.93
C VAL A 47 -14.73 -12.71 -15.54
N THR A 48 -15.21 -11.48 -15.42
CA THR A 48 -16.45 -11.01 -16.04
C THR A 48 -16.12 -10.15 -17.25
N ARG A 49 -16.81 -10.40 -18.36
CA ARG A 49 -16.74 -9.57 -19.57
C ARG A 49 -18.16 -9.15 -19.94
N LEU A 50 -18.30 -7.93 -20.43
CA LEU A 50 -19.55 -7.46 -21.01
C LEU A 50 -19.68 -8.06 -22.41
N VAL A 51 -20.79 -8.74 -22.66
CA VAL A 51 -21.13 -9.30 -23.96
C VAL A 51 -22.47 -8.70 -24.39
N LEU A 52 -22.51 -8.19 -25.62
CA LEU A 52 -23.71 -7.65 -26.23
C LEU A 52 -24.63 -8.80 -26.63
N ASP A 53 -25.89 -8.74 -26.19
CA ASP A 53 -26.94 -9.58 -26.75
C ASP A 53 -27.42 -8.95 -28.07
N PRO A 54 -27.33 -9.66 -29.22
CA PRO A 54 -27.70 -9.10 -30.52
C PRO A 54 -29.20 -8.81 -30.66
N TYR A 55 -30.06 -9.50 -29.91
CA TYR A 55 -31.51 -9.30 -30.01
C TYR A 55 -31.97 -8.10 -29.18
N LEU A 56 -31.51 -8.00 -27.93
CA LEU A 56 -31.89 -6.93 -27.00
C LEU A 56 -31.01 -5.67 -27.10
N LEU A 57 -29.86 -5.75 -27.78
CA LEU A 57 -28.83 -4.70 -27.81
C LEU A 57 -28.41 -4.21 -26.42
N LYS A 58 -28.44 -5.10 -25.42
CA LYS A 58 -28.06 -4.85 -24.04
C LYS A 58 -26.82 -5.64 -23.66
N TYR A 59 -25.93 -5.01 -22.90
CA TYR A 59 -24.73 -5.68 -22.37
C TYR A 59 -25.06 -6.50 -21.13
N TYR A 60 -24.59 -7.74 -21.12
CA TYR A 60 -24.70 -8.65 -19.98
C TYR A 60 -23.34 -9.15 -19.52
N ASN A 61 -23.23 -9.41 -18.21
CA ASN A 61 -22.02 -9.93 -17.59
C ASN A 61 -21.85 -11.42 -17.88
N LYS A 62 -20.99 -11.78 -18.83
CA LYS A 62 -20.57 -13.16 -19.08
C LYS A 62 -19.35 -13.51 -18.23
N ARG A 63 -19.50 -14.51 -17.36
CA ARG A 63 -18.43 -15.00 -16.48
C ARG A 63 -17.65 -16.13 -17.13
N LYS A 64 -16.32 -16.15 -16.94
CA LYS A 64 -15.43 -17.26 -17.28
C LYS A 64 -14.44 -17.50 -16.15
N THR A 65 -14.16 -18.76 -15.85
CA THR A 65 -13.19 -19.11 -14.80
C THR A 65 -11.81 -19.34 -15.40
N TYR A 66 -10.79 -18.81 -14.73
CA TYR A 66 -9.39 -18.96 -15.07
C TYR A 66 -8.64 -19.52 -13.86
N PHE A 67 -7.58 -20.27 -14.15
CA PHE A 67 -6.64 -20.73 -13.13
C PHE A 67 -5.36 -19.91 -13.24
N ALA A 68 -4.99 -19.30 -12.12
CA ALA A 68 -3.78 -18.51 -11.98
C ALA A 68 -2.79 -19.25 -11.08
N HIS A 69 -1.53 -19.29 -11.47
CA HIS A 69 -0.47 -19.72 -10.57
C HIS A 69 -0.18 -18.61 -9.55
N ASP A 70 -0.14 -18.97 -8.28
CA ASP A 70 0.27 -18.11 -7.17
C ASP A 70 1.37 -18.85 -6.39
N ALA A 71 2.61 -18.39 -6.50
CA ALA A 71 3.74 -19.06 -5.87
C ALA A 71 3.72 -18.97 -4.34
N LEU A 72 3.20 -17.86 -3.80
CA LEU A 72 3.25 -17.48 -2.39
C LEU A 72 1.92 -17.74 -1.66
N GLN A 73 0.88 -18.16 -2.37
CA GLN A 73 -0.46 -18.42 -1.84
C GLN A 73 -1.03 -17.23 -1.05
N GLN A 74 -0.77 -16.02 -1.54
CA GLN A 74 -1.18 -14.78 -0.88
C GLN A 74 -2.66 -14.44 -1.13
N CYS A 75 -3.26 -15.04 -2.16
CA CYS A 75 -4.64 -14.78 -2.52
C CYS A 75 -5.60 -15.30 -1.45
N THR A 76 -6.62 -14.50 -1.16
CA THR A 76 -7.77 -14.88 -0.34
C THR A 76 -9.06 -14.87 -1.17
N VAL A 77 -10.09 -15.55 -0.68
CA VAL A 77 -11.37 -15.64 -1.40
C VAL A 77 -12.07 -14.29 -1.34
N GLY A 78 -12.40 -13.73 -2.51
CA GLY A 78 -13.03 -12.41 -2.62
C GLY A 78 -12.12 -11.31 -3.14
N ASP A 79 -10.80 -11.53 -3.19
CA ASP A 79 -9.84 -10.55 -3.69
C ASP A 79 -10.06 -10.22 -5.18
N ILE A 80 -9.76 -8.98 -5.55
CA ILE A 80 -9.67 -8.54 -6.93
C ILE A 80 -8.21 -8.60 -7.34
N VAL A 81 -7.91 -9.43 -8.33
CA VAL A 81 -6.55 -9.75 -8.75
C VAL A 81 -6.33 -9.45 -10.22
N LEU A 82 -5.13 -8.99 -10.53
CA LEU A 82 -4.62 -8.83 -11.89
C LEU A 82 -3.85 -10.09 -12.27
N LEU A 83 -4.25 -10.71 -13.38
CA LEU A 83 -3.59 -11.88 -13.92
C LEU A 83 -2.85 -11.53 -15.21
N LYS A 84 -1.65 -12.08 -15.33
CA LYS A 84 -0.80 -12.01 -16.52
C LYS A 84 -0.77 -13.38 -17.20
N ALA A 85 -0.77 -13.41 -18.53
CA ALA A 85 -0.56 -14.65 -19.26
C ALA A 85 0.89 -15.12 -19.13
N LEU A 86 1.09 -16.41 -18.86
CA LEU A 86 2.42 -17.02 -18.94
C LEU A 86 2.80 -17.23 -20.40
N ALA A 87 4.09 -17.05 -20.71
CA ALA A 87 4.66 -17.39 -22.00
C ALA A 87 4.50 -18.89 -22.30
N GLU A 88 4.77 -19.72 -21.31
CA GLU A 88 4.62 -21.17 -21.36
C GLU A 88 3.57 -21.63 -20.36
N ARG A 89 2.64 -22.48 -20.81
CA ARG A 89 1.58 -23.01 -19.94
C ARG A 89 2.20 -23.88 -18.84
N ARG A 90 1.89 -23.60 -17.57
CA ARG A 90 2.37 -24.42 -16.45
C ARG A 90 1.66 -25.77 -16.38
N SER A 91 0.40 -25.81 -16.78
CA SER A 91 -0.42 -27.03 -16.86
C SER A 91 -1.45 -26.91 -17.99
N ARG A 92 -2.36 -27.88 -18.14
CA ARG A 92 -3.45 -27.84 -19.14
C ARG A 92 -4.38 -26.64 -18.92
N HIS A 93 -4.72 -26.36 -17.66
CA HIS A 93 -5.68 -25.33 -17.28
C HIS A 93 -5.04 -24.05 -16.72
N VAL A 94 -3.80 -24.14 -16.22
CA VAL A 94 -3.06 -23.01 -15.64
C VAL A 94 -2.28 -22.30 -16.76
N LYS A 95 -2.87 -21.21 -17.25
CA LYS A 95 -2.33 -20.38 -18.35
C LYS A 95 -1.93 -18.98 -17.88
N HIS A 96 -2.33 -18.60 -16.67
CA HIS A 96 -2.10 -17.29 -16.10
C HIS A 96 -1.30 -17.39 -14.82
N GLU A 97 -0.64 -16.31 -14.49
CA GLU A 97 0.10 -16.07 -13.25
C GLU A 97 -0.52 -14.86 -12.55
N LEU A 98 -0.51 -14.87 -11.23
CA LEU A 98 -0.86 -13.72 -10.42
C LEU A 98 0.21 -12.64 -10.59
N ALA A 99 -0.18 -11.48 -11.11
CA ALA A 99 0.72 -10.33 -11.22
C ALA A 99 0.64 -9.47 -9.96
N GLU A 100 -0.57 -9.11 -9.56
CA GLU A 100 -0.81 -8.19 -8.45
C GLU A 100 -2.18 -8.43 -7.82
N ILE A 101 -2.29 -8.19 -6.52
CA ILE A 101 -3.57 -8.13 -5.81
C ILE A 101 -3.99 -6.66 -5.79
N VAL A 102 -4.94 -6.30 -6.66
CA VAL A 102 -5.41 -4.93 -6.84
C VAL A 102 -6.20 -4.46 -5.63
N HIS A 103 -7.13 -5.30 -5.16
CA HIS A 103 -7.89 -5.03 -3.94
C HIS A 103 -7.96 -6.28 -3.09
N LYS A 104 -7.41 -6.18 -1.88
CA LYS A 104 -7.49 -7.22 -0.87
C LYS A 104 -8.78 -7.09 -0.08
N VAL A 105 -9.49 -8.20 0.10
CA VAL A 105 -10.74 -8.23 0.86
C VAL A 105 -10.49 -7.78 2.30
N GLY A 106 -11.32 -6.85 2.79
CA GLY A 106 -11.20 -6.25 4.12
C GLY A 106 -10.10 -5.19 4.29
N ASN A 107 -9.09 -5.18 3.41
CA ASN A 107 -7.96 -4.25 3.46
C ASN A 107 -7.79 -3.55 2.12
N VAL A 108 -8.82 -2.82 1.69
CA VAL A 108 -8.79 -2.04 0.46
C VAL A 108 -8.06 -0.72 0.74
N VAL A 109 -7.08 -0.42 -0.09
CA VAL A 109 -6.34 0.85 -0.09
C VAL A 109 -6.79 1.64 -1.31
N ASP A 110 -7.13 2.91 -1.11
CA ASP A 110 -7.46 3.81 -2.22
C ASP A 110 -6.18 4.13 -3.02
N PRO A 111 -6.16 3.92 -4.36
CA PRO A 111 -4.99 4.22 -5.18
C PRO A 111 -4.64 5.71 -5.24
N LEU A 112 -5.56 6.62 -4.92
CA LEU A 112 -5.31 8.07 -4.99
C LEU A 112 -4.66 8.59 -3.70
N THR A 113 -5.19 8.22 -2.54
CA THR A 113 -4.72 8.74 -1.24
C THR A 113 -3.77 7.80 -0.50
N GLY A 114 -3.71 6.51 -0.86
CA GLY A 114 -2.94 5.49 -0.15
C GLY A 114 -3.50 5.14 1.23
N LYS A 115 -4.64 5.71 1.64
CA LYS A 115 -5.32 5.41 2.91
C LYS A 115 -6.25 4.21 2.77
N ARG A 116 -6.52 3.55 3.89
CA ARG A 116 -7.43 2.40 3.94
C ARG A 116 -8.89 2.87 3.93
N VAL A 117 -9.73 2.15 3.20
CA VAL A 117 -11.14 2.50 2.98
C VAL A 117 -12.04 1.33 3.35
N ALA A 118 -13.16 1.63 4.00
CA ALA A 118 -14.29 0.74 4.22
C ALA A 118 -15.48 1.23 3.37
N GLY A 119 -15.68 0.64 2.19
CA GLY A 119 -16.75 1.04 1.29
C GLY A 119 -16.50 2.44 0.70
N SER A 120 -17.26 3.43 1.16
CA SER A 120 -17.13 4.84 0.76
C SER A 120 -16.37 5.69 1.77
N GLU A 121 -16.06 5.16 2.95
CA GLU A 121 -15.49 5.93 4.07
C GLU A 121 -14.02 5.57 4.30
N PHE A 122 -13.19 6.58 4.56
CA PHE A 122 -11.81 6.34 4.99
C PHE A 122 -11.78 5.85 6.43
N LEU A 123 -10.95 4.84 6.72
CA LEU A 123 -10.75 4.37 8.09
C LEU A 123 -10.02 5.43 8.94
N GLU A 124 -9.13 6.18 8.31
CA GLU A 124 -8.45 7.32 8.91
C GLU A 124 -8.93 8.59 8.19
N PRO A 125 -9.56 9.54 8.90
CA PRO A 125 -10.08 10.75 8.26
C PRO A 125 -8.96 11.51 7.53
N LEU A 126 -9.32 12.18 6.44
CA LEU A 126 -8.39 12.99 5.64
C LEU A 126 -7.96 14.28 6.34
N THR A 127 -8.54 14.59 7.50
CA THR A 127 -8.15 15.73 8.31
C THR A 127 -6.69 15.55 8.73
N ASP A 128 -5.85 16.51 8.34
CA ASP A 128 -4.53 16.66 8.95
C ASP A 128 -4.73 16.69 10.48
N PRO A 129 -3.95 15.93 11.26
CA PRO A 129 -4.14 15.94 12.70
C PRO A 129 -4.07 17.38 13.22
N PRO A 130 -5.08 17.91 13.94
CA PRO A 130 -4.98 19.22 14.59
C PRO A 130 -3.98 19.22 15.77
N HIS A 131 -3.24 18.14 15.99
CA HIS A 131 -2.44 17.91 17.18
C HIS A 131 -0.93 18.17 17.03
N SER A 132 -0.49 18.92 16.03
CA SER A 132 0.84 19.57 16.10
C SER A 132 0.81 20.90 16.86
N LEU A 133 -0.38 21.46 17.18
CA LEU A 133 -0.48 22.72 17.95
C LEU A 133 -1.06 22.54 19.37
N GLU A 134 -1.71 21.41 19.68
CA GLU A 134 -2.32 21.20 20.99
C GLU A 134 -1.46 20.39 21.98
N GLN A 135 -0.56 19.52 21.48
CA GLN A 135 0.32 18.72 22.33
C GLN A 135 1.55 19.51 22.86
N GLU A 136 1.95 20.58 22.18
CA GLU A 136 3.01 21.48 22.66
C GLU A 136 2.51 22.43 23.75
N GLY A 137 1.24 22.83 23.71
CA GLY A 137 0.66 23.76 24.68
C GLY A 137 0.60 23.16 26.10
N THR A 138 0.16 21.91 26.22
CA THR A 138 0.03 21.23 27.52
C THR A 138 1.38 20.89 28.13
N THR A 139 2.32 20.39 27.33
CA THR A 139 3.67 20.01 27.79
C THR A 139 4.52 21.20 28.21
N LEU A 140 4.37 22.38 27.57
CA LEU A 140 5.04 23.60 28.00
C LEU A 140 4.47 24.15 29.31
N THR A 141 3.15 24.11 29.51
CA THR A 141 2.54 24.51 30.79
C THR A 141 2.91 23.60 31.96
N GLU A 142 3.09 22.30 31.72
CA GLU A 142 3.53 21.36 32.74
C GLU A 142 4.99 21.61 33.14
N LYS A 143 5.88 21.82 32.16
CA LYS A 143 7.29 22.19 32.41
C LYS A 143 7.45 23.53 33.15
N LEU A 144 6.61 24.53 32.85
CA LEU A 144 6.66 25.82 33.56
C LEU A 144 6.18 25.72 35.01
N LYS A 145 5.24 24.82 35.33
CA LYS A 145 4.80 24.58 36.71
C LYS A 145 5.88 23.92 37.57
N GLU A 146 6.67 23.02 37.00
CA GLU A 146 7.78 22.34 37.70
C GLU A 146 8.91 23.31 38.07
N LEU A 147 9.17 24.33 37.25
CA LEU A 147 10.22 25.33 37.49
C LEU A 147 9.85 26.36 38.57
N ASN A 148 8.56 26.52 38.88
CA ASN A 148 8.09 27.54 39.82
C ASN A 148 8.16 27.12 41.30
N ILE A 149 8.64 25.91 41.60
CA ILE A 149 8.78 25.39 42.98
C ILE A 149 10.18 25.71 43.56
N SER A 150 11.18 26.00 42.73
CA SER A 150 12.56 26.24 43.18
C SER A 150 12.92 27.72 43.46
N ALA A 151 12.05 28.68 43.13
CA ALA A 151 12.30 30.11 43.34
C ALA A 151 11.65 30.72 44.60
N ALA A 152 10.88 29.95 45.38
CA ALA A 152 10.18 30.44 46.58
C ALA A 152 10.84 30.09 47.92
N ALA A 153 12.01 29.44 47.92
CA ALA A 153 12.70 29.00 49.15
C ALA A 153 14.09 29.64 49.32
N SER A 154 14.15 30.97 49.37
CA SER A 154 15.28 31.69 50.00
C SER A 154 14.92 33.15 50.37
N SER A 155 14.00 33.31 51.31
CA SER A 155 13.99 34.50 52.19
C SER A 155 14.17 34.06 53.64
N GLY A 156 15.38 33.55 53.93
CA GLY A 156 15.87 33.44 55.29
C GLY A 156 16.28 34.83 55.80
N ALA A 157 15.33 35.54 56.41
CA ALA A 157 15.63 36.68 57.26
C ALA A 157 16.25 36.15 58.57
N THR A 158 17.55 36.32 58.75
CA THR A 158 18.25 36.00 60.01
C THR A 158 18.06 37.14 61.00
N LEU A 159 17.31 36.85 62.06
CA LEU A 159 17.14 37.67 63.26
C LEU A 159 18.44 37.61 64.11
N VAL A 160 19.19 38.71 64.20
CA VAL A 160 20.29 38.87 65.16
C VAL A 160 19.74 39.50 66.44
N LYS A 161 19.83 38.77 67.55
CA LYS A 161 19.59 39.28 68.91
C LYS A 161 20.84 39.97 69.44
N SER A 162 20.73 41.23 69.87
CA SER A 162 21.49 41.78 70.99
C SER A 162 20.83 43.07 71.54
N SER A 163 20.41 43.03 72.81
CA SER A 163 20.88 43.94 73.88
C SER A 163 19.86 44.03 75.04
N THR A 164 20.46 43.91 76.21
CA THR A 164 20.00 43.90 77.59
C THR A 164 19.33 45.23 78.01
N THR A 165 18.39 45.18 78.96
CA THR A 165 18.44 45.82 80.32
C THR A 165 17.05 46.30 80.79
N ALA A 166 16.70 45.92 82.02
CA ALA A 166 15.56 46.40 82.84
C ALA A 166 15.82 47.86 83.32
N PRO A 167 15.07 48.51 84.23
CA PRO A 167 14.09 48.03 85.22
C PRO A 167 12.62 48.19 84.82
#